data_AF-A0A6A3AGC6-F1
#
_entry.id   AF-A0A6A3AGC6-F1
#
_cell.length_a   1.000
_cell.length_b   1.000
_cell.length_c   1.000
_cell.angle_alpha   90.00
_cell.angle_beta   90.00
_cell.angle_gamma   90.00
#
_symmetry.space_group_name_H-M   'P 1'
#
loop_
_entity.id
_entity.type
_entity.pdbx_description
1 polymer ?
#
loop_
_entity_poly.entity_id
_entity_poly.type
_entity_poly.pdbx_seq_one_letter_code
_entity_poly.pdbx_strand_id
1 'polypeptide(L)'
;MVLLVQKLRKFYSKLENHHHHRAEVDVLSASLQAFRSDVANYMNQLLSFNPEPRSKVLSLSWIKRCLELLPMINKAFIKLVDDMDYPMTSWEAASLDEYLNYGLHLLDLLNSVSSSLSHLSHARLSIAHGLNLVENSPSMAIKHLKPMQPQSSSKDVKGLLNEEDCEGKFGSCKERVINEAMMEIKSIGFWVFGVVLASLSGETRPYLEMKQVISGFDKASSLIGVMDSCVFYVVVEKGETLKEVKELNSAAGSLVSAIVSGKTSDAAMDLEGKLSVFEEEIEVLEKQVDALFSKVLATRNELLHGVRQLKQ
;
A
#
# COMPACT_ATOMS: atom_id res chain seq x y z
N MET A 1 -64.12 17.88 13.58
CA MET A 1 -63.52 17.50 12.29
C MET A 1 -62.07 18.00 12.12
N VAL A 2 -61.73 19.22 12.57
CA VAL A 2 -60.37 19.81 12.42
C VAL A 2 -59.25 19.05 13.17
N LEU A 3 -59.52 18.52 14.37
CA LEU A 3 -58.54 17.77 15.17
C LEU A 3 -58.16 16.39 14.59
N LEU A 4 -59.07 15.77 13.82
CA LEU A 4 -58.82 14.48 13.15
C LEU A 4 -57.91 14.65 11.93
N VAL A 5 -58.08 15.76 11.19
CA VAL A 5 -57.22 16.12 10.04
C VAL A 5 -55.79 16.44 10.49
N GLN A 6 -55.61 17.14 11.61
CA GLN A 6 -54.28 17.41 12.18
C GLN A 6 -53.55 16.15 12.65
N LYS A 7 -54.26 15.20 13.28
CA LYS A 7 -53.67 13.92 13.69
C LYS A 7 -53.26 13.09 12.48
N LEU A 8 -54.11 12.97 11.46
CA LEU A 8 -53.78 12.25 10.22
C LEU A 8 -52.59 12.89 9.50
N ARG A 9 -52.55 14.23 9.38
CA ARG A 9 -51.42 14.93 8.75
C ARG A 9 -50.08 14.67 9.45
N LYS A 10 -50.08 14.56 10.78
CA LYS A 10 -48.90 14.23 11.60
C LYS A 10 -48.46 12.76 11.47
N PHE A 11 -49.40 11.85 11.20
CA PHE A 11 -49.12 10.45 10.89
C PHE A 11 -48.59 10.28 9.47
N TYR A 12 -49.17 10.97 8.48
CA TYR A 12 -48.67 10.98 7.11
C TYR A 12 -47.26 11.57 7.02
N SER A 13 -47.01 12.72 7.66
CA SER A 13 -45.67 13.32 7.67
C SER A 13 -44.63 12.45 8.40
N LYS A 14 -45.04 11.70 9.44
CA LYS A 14 -44.16 10.72 10.09
C LYS A 14 -43.87 9.54 9.17
N LEU A 15 -44.88 8.97 8.51
CA LEU A 15 -44.73 7.81 7.64
C LEU A 15 -43.88 8.15 6.41
N GLU A 16 -44.13 9.31 5.79
CA GLU A 16 -43.39 9.83 4.64
C GLU A 16 -41.91 10.10 5.00
N ASN A 17 -41.63 10.68 6.17
CA ASN A 17 -40.26 10.84 6.65
C ASN A 17 -39.54 9.50 6.92
N HIS A 18 -40.25 8.45 7.34
CA HIS A 18 -39.65 7.12 7.51
C HIS A 18 -39.34 6.46 6.16
N HIS A 19 -40.17 6.69 5.13
CA HIS A 19 -39.91 6.17 3.78
C HIS A 19 -38.73 6.88 3.12
N HIS A 20 -38.60 8.19 3.26
CA HIS A 20 -37.44 8.94 2.74
C HIS A 20 -36.12 8.54 3.43
N HIS A 21 -36.11 8.43 4.76
CA HIS A 21 -34.92 7.97 5.47
C HIS A 21 -34.56 6.52 5.14
N ARG A 22 -35.55 5.63 4.97
CA ARG A 22 -35.28 4.25 4.59
C ARG A 22 -34.71 4.16 3.17
N ALA A 23 -35.27 4.90 2.21
CA ALA A 23 -34.76 4.95 0.85
C ALA A 23 -33.34 5.53 0.77
N GLU A 24 -33.03 6.56 1.55
CA GLU A 24 -31.68 7.13 1.65
C GLU A 24 -30.69 6.12 2.22
N VAL A 25 -31.04 5.43 3.31
CA VAL A 25 -30.20 4.39 3.91
C VAL A 25 -29.97 3.22 2.94
N ASP A 26 -30.99 2.81 2.20
CA ASP A 26 -30.88 1.73 1.20
C ASP A 26 -29.93 2.14 0.06
N VAL A 27 -29.99 3.39 -0.41
CA VAL A 27 -29.08 3.93 -1.44
C VAL A 27 -27.65 4.00 -0.92
N LEU A 28 -27.43 4.55 0.28
CA LEU A 28 -26.11 4.66 0.89
C LEU A 28 -25.48 3.27 1.12
N SER A 29 -26.28 2.30 1.56
CA SER A 29 -25.83 0.91 1.70
C SER A 29 -25.47 0.29 0.36
N ALA A 30 -26.23 0.57 -0.71
CA ALA A 30 -25.93 0.08 -2.05
C ALA A 30 -24.63 0.69 -2.60
N SER A 31 -24.39 2.00 -2.40
CA SER A 31 -23.14 2.67 -2.80
C SER A 31 -21.93 2.09 -2.08
N LEU A 32 -22.02 1.88 -0.75
CA LEU A 32 -20.95 1.25 0.01
C LEU A 32 -20.67 -0.19 -0.45
N GLN A 33 -21.72 -0.95 -0.78
CA GLN A 33 -21.57 -2.30 -1.29
C GLN A 33 -20.92 -2.32 -2.69
N ALA A 34 -21.27 -1.36 -3.55
CA ALA A 34 -20.64 -1.19 -4.86
C ALA A 34 -19.15 -0.87 -4.72
N PHE A 35 -18.79 0.05 -3.81
CA PHE A 35 -17.40 0.34 -3.47
C PHE A 35 -16.66 -0.93 -2.99
N ARG A 36 -17.22 -1.66 -2.02
CA ARG A 36 -16.60 -2.91 -1.53
C ARG A 36 -16.45 -3.95 -2.63
N SER A 37 -17.42 -4.04 -3.54
CA SER A 37 -17.34 -4.94 -4.70
C SER A 37 -16.22 -4.53 -5.66
N ASP A 38 -16.07 -3.24 -5.94
CA ASP A 38 -14.98 -2.73 -6.78
C ASP A 38 -13.61 -3.05 -6.14
N VAL A 39 -13.46 -2.79 -4.83
CA VAL A 39 -12.25 -3.12 -4.07
C VAL A 39 -11.96 -4.63 -4.09
N ALA A 40 -12.97 -5.47 -3.83
CA ALA A 40 -12.83 -6.92 -3.87
C ALA A 40 -12.40 -7.41 -5.27
N ASN A 41 -12.93 -6.81 -6.34
CA ASN A 41 -12.53 -7.13 -7.70
C ASN A 41 -11.06 -6.78 -7.97
N TYR A 42 -10.57 -5.63 -7.50
CA TYR A 42 -9.16 -5.27 -7.63
C TYR A 42 -8.25 -6.21 -6.82
N MET A 43 -8.67 -6.59 -5.60
CA MET A 43 -7.95 -7.58 -4.77
C MET A 43 -7.92 -8.97 -5.42
N ASN A 44 -9.03 -9.39 -6.04
CA ASN A 44 -9.10 -10.66 -6.77
C ASN A 44 -8.24 -10.65 -8.05
N GLN A 45 -8.14 -9.51 -8.74
CA GLN A 45 -7.18 -9.34 -9.83
C GLN A 45 -5.76 -9.53 -9.29
N LEU A 46 -5.45 -8.87 -8.16
CA LEU A 46 -4.35 -9.15 -7.21
C LEU A 46 -3.91 -10.63 -7.20
N LEU A 47 -4.86 -11.47 -6.80
CA LEU A 47 -4.73 -12.91 -6.62
C LEU A 47 -4.59 -13.69 -7.94
N SER A 48 -5.35 -13.30 -8.97
CA SER A 48 -5.44 -14.03 -10.25
C SER A 48 -4.13 -14.07 -11.04
N PHE A 49 -3.21 -13.13 -10.79
CA PHE A 49 -1.87 -13.13 -11.40
C PHE A 49 -0.90 -14.16 -10.80
N ASN A 50 -1.35 -14.97 -9.81
CA ASN A 50 -0.58 -16.03 -9.17
C ASN A 50 -1.21 -17.43 -9.37
N PRO A 51 -1.06 -18.06 -10.55
CA PRO A 51 -1.45 -19.46 -10.74
C PRO A 51 -0.54 -20.46 -10.01
N GLU A 52 0.62 -20.04 -9.49
CA GLU A 52 1.47 -20.84 -8.57
C GLU A 52 1.64 -20.09 -7.24
N PRO A 53 0.95 -20.49 -6.16
CA PRO A 53 0.67 -19.58 -5.06
C PRO A 53 1.84 -19.33 -4.10
N ARG A 54 3.08 -19.73 -4.40
CA ARG A 54 4.18 -19.69 -3.40
C ARG A 54 5.55 -19.20 -3.88
N SER A 55 5.84 -19.16 -5.19
CA SER A 55 7.18 -18.85 -5.70
C SER A 55 7.35 -17.42 -6.23
N LYS A 56 6.24 -16.70 -6.48
CA LYS A 56 6.25 -15.36 -7.10
C LYS A 56 5.78 -14.22 -6.19
N VAL A 57 5.30 -14.55 -4.99
CA VAL A 57 5.09 -13.56 -3.92
C VAL A 57 6.48 -13.02 -3.56
N LEU A 58 6.63 -11.69 -3.46
CA LEU A 58 7.91 -10.99 -3.29
C LEU A 58 8.80 -10.96 -4.57
N SER A 59 8.23 -10.45 -5.67
CA SER A 59 9.00 -10.01 -6.85
C SER A 59 8.77 -8.52 -7.10
N LEU A 60 9.69 -7.83 -7.79
CA LEU A 60 9.53 -6.42 -8.18
C LEU A 60 8.25 -6.21 -8.99
N SER A 61 7.95 -7.14 -9.91
CA SER A 61 6.71 -7.12 -10.69
C SER A 61 5.45 -7.19 -9.82
N TRP A 62 5.47 -7.97 -8.73
CA TRP A 62 4.35 -8.09 -7.81
C TRP A 62 4.21 -6.86 -6.91
N ILE A 63 5.33 -6.31 -6.41
CA ILE A 63 5.37 -5.04 -5.67
C ILE A 63 4.75 -3.92 -6.49
N LYS A 64 5.12 -3.81 -7.76
CA LYS A 64 4.53 -2.84 -8.70
C LYS A 64 3.01 -2.94 -8.71
N ARG A 65 2.45 -4.15 -8.79
CA ARG A 65 0.99 -4.38 -8.77
C ARG A 65 0.36 -4.00 -7.44
N CYS A 66 1.01 -4.29 -6.31
CA CYS A 66 0.55 -3.84 -5.00
C CYS A 66 0.43 -2.31 -4.94
N LEU A 67 1.41 -1.59 -5.49
CA LEU A 67 1.35 -0.12 -5.55
C LEU A 67 0.31 0.40 -6.55
N GLU A 68 0.04 -0.31 -7.65
CA GLU A 68 -1.04 0.03 -8.60
C GLU A 68 -2.44 -0.10 -7.98
N LEU A 69 -2.60 -0.92 -6.94
CA LEU A 69 -3.87 -1.09 -6.24
C LEU A 69 -4.32 0.18 -5.52
N LEU A 70 -3.38 0.91 -4.91
CA LEU A 70 -3.66 2.12 -4.12
C LEU A 70 -4.47 3.19 -4.91
N PRO A 71 -4.05 3.62 -6.12
CA PRO A 71 -4.81 4.60 -6.88
C PRO A 71 -6.15 4.03 -7.41
N MET A 72 -6.29 2.72 -7.61
CA MET A 72 -7.56 2.10 -8.02
C MET A 72 -8.58 2.14 -6.87
N ILE A 73 -8.15 1.79 -5.66
CA ILE A 73 -8.99 1.85 -4.46
C ILE A 73 -9.37 3.30 -4.16
N ASN A 74 -8.43 4.24 -4.22
CA ASN A 74 -8.74 5.66 -4.01
C ASN A 74 -9.72 6.20 -5.06
N LYS A 75 -9.65 5.71 -6.31
CA LYS A 75 -10.64 6.08 -7.35
C LYS A 75 -12.03 5.53 -7.01
N ALA A 76 -12.13 4.29 -6.54
CA ALA A 76 -13.41 3.73 -6.10
C ALA A 76 -13.96 4.48 -4.88
N PHE A 77 -13.09 4.90 -3.96
CA PHE A 77 -13.46 5.71 -2.82
C PHE A 77 -14.00 7.09 -3.23
N ILE A 78 -13.32 7.81 -4.14
CA ILE A 78 -13.82 9.08 -4.67
C ILE A 78 -15.19 8.89 -5.36
N LYS A 79 -15.35 7.82 -6.14
CA LYS A 79 -16.63 7.49 -6.75
C LYS A 79 -17.75 7.27 -5.71
N LEU A 80 -17.45 6.60 -4.60
CA LEU A 80 -18.41 6.45 -3.49
C LEU A 80 -18.83 7.82 -2.93
N VAL A 81 -17.87 8.72 -2.73
CA VAL A 81 -18.11 10.09 -2.24
C VAL A 81 -19.04 10.85 -3.19
N ASP A 82 -18.82 10.74 -4.49
CA ASP A 82 -19.63 11.34 -5.54
C ASP A 82 -21.04 10.73 -5.61
N ASP A 83 -21.16 9.39 -5.58
CA ASP A 83 -22.43 8.66 -5.64
C ASP A 83 -23.34 8.98 -4.42
N MET A 84 -22.75 9.37 -3.29
CA MET A 84 -23.48 9.79 -2.10
C MET A 84 -23.85 11.28 -2.10
N ASP A 85 -23.39 12.08 -3.06
CA ASP A 85 -23.47 13.54 -3.05
C ASP A 85 -23.05 14.10 -1.68
N TYR A 86 -21.84 13.72 -1.26
CA TYR A 86 -21.29 14.07 0.05
C TYR A 86 -19.81 14.47 -0.05
N PRO A 87 -19.52 15.62 -0.67
CA PRO A 87 -18.15 16.03 -0.97
C PRO A 87 -17.32 16.18 0.31
N MET A 88 -15.99 16.00 0.19
CA MET A 88 -15.05 16.07 1.32
C MET A 88 -15.13 17.37 2.13
N THR A 89 -15.56 18.47 1.50
CA THR A 89 -15.79 19.76 2.14
C THR A 89 -16.97 19.77 3.12
N SER A 90 -17.86 18.79 3.02
CA SER A 90 -19.06 18.63 3.85
C SER A 90 -18.88 17.62 4.98
N TRP A 91 -17.72 16.97 5.07
CA TRP A 91 -17.43 15.98 6.10
C TRP A 91 -17.29 16.63 7.48
N GLU A 92 -17.52 15.85 8.53
CA GLU A 92 -17.25 16.30 9.88
C GLU A 92 -15.74 16.51 10.08
N ALA A 93 -15.38 17.45 10.96
CA ALA A 93 -13.98 17.82 11.17
C ALA A 93 -13.10 16.62 11.57
N ALA A 94 -13.66 15.65 12.31
CA ALA A 94 -12.96 14.44 12.71
C ALA A 94 -12.58 13.57 11.51
N SER A 95 -13.52 13.26 10.62
CA SER A 95 -13.27 12.40 9.46
C SER A 95 -12.37 13.08 8.42
N LEU A 96 -12.49 14.40 8.30
CA LEU A 96 -11.57 15.20 7.48
C LEU A 96 -10.14 15.17 8.01
N ASP A 97 -9.96 15.35 9.33
CA ASP A 97 -8.66 15.28 9.99
C ASP A 97 -8.06 13.87 9.84
N GLU A 98 -8.86 12.83 10.03
CA GLU A 98 -8.45 11.44 9.85
C GLU A 98 -7.98 11.15 8.42
N TYR A 99 -8.71 11.60 7.39
CA TYR A 99 -8.30 11.43 6.00
C TYR A 99 -7.00 12.18 5.67
N LEU A 100 -6.83 13.40 6.20
CA LEU A 100 -5.60 14.18 6.05
C LEU A 100 -4.41 13.55 6.76
N ASN A 101 -4.64 12.92 7.92
CA ASN A 101 -3.64 12.18 8.69
C ASN A 101 -3.24 10.89 7.96
N TYR A 102 -4.21 10.15 7.42
CA TYR A 102 -3.94 9.01 6.56
C TYR A 102 -3.08 9.40 5.34
N GLY A 103 -3.42 10.51 4.67
CA GLY A 103 -2.61 11.04 3.57
C GLY A 103 -1.17 11.37 3.99
N LEU A 104 -0.97 11.91 5.19
CA LEU A 104 0.37 12.15 5.74
C LEU A 104 1.13 10.84 5.96
N HIS A 105 0.49 9.85 6.57
CA HIS A 105 1.09 8.52 6.77
C HIS A 105 1.50 7.87 5.44
N LEU A 106 0.68 7.98 4.40
CA LEU A 106 1.02 7.49 3.07
C LEU A 106 2.29 8.15 2.51
N LEU A 107 2.46 9.46 2.70
CA LEU A 107 3.67 10.17 2.25
C LEU A 107 4.92 9.70 3.00
N ASP A 108 4.82 9.46 4.31
CA ASP A 108 5.93 8.94 5.10
C ASP A 108 6.31 7.50 4.71
N LEU A 109 5.31 6.68 4.39
CA LEU A 109 5.53 5.32 3.89
C LEU A 109 6.15 5.32 2.50
N LEU A 110 5.69 6.19 1.60
CA LEU A 110 6.30 6.35 0.26
C LEU A 110 7.76 6.81 0.36
N ASN A 111 8.07 7.75 1.26
CA ASN A 111 9.46 8.14 1.55
C ASN A 111 10.30 6.95 2.04
N SER A 112 9.71 6.08 2.87
CA SER A 112 10.38 4.87 3.35
C SER A 112 10.63 3.88 2.21
N VAL A 113 9.66 3.71 1.30
CA VAL A 113 9.82 2.91 0.07
C VAL A 113 10.94 3.47 -0.81
N SER A 114 10.96 4.78 -1.07
CA SER A 114 12.03 5.43 -1.84
C SER A 114 13.41 5.23 -1.20
N SER A 115 13.49 5.27 0.14
CA SER A 115 14.73 4.99 0.87
C SER A 115 15.19 3.54 0.69
N SER A 116 14.27 2.56 0.73
CA SER A 116 14.60 1.15 0.48
C SER A 116 15.02 0.89 -0.96
N LEU A 117 14.37 1.52 -1.95
CA LEU A 117 14.80 1.45 -3.35
C LEU A 117 16.21 2.04 -3.54
N SER A 118 16.49 3.19 -2.93
CA SER A 118 17.84 3.79 -2.98
C SER A 118 18.90 2.85 -2.39
N HIS A 119 18.58 2.13 -1.31
CA HIS A 119 19.48 1.15 -0.72
C HIS A 119 19.77 -0.02 -1.68
N LEU A 120 18.74 -0.54 -2.35
CA LEU A 120 18.92 -1.58 -3.38
C LEU A 120 19.75 -1.07 -4.57
N SER A 121 19.51 0.17 -5.01
CA SER A 121 20.28 0.83 -6.06
C SER A 121 21.76 0.97 -5.67
N HIS A 122 22.06 1.34 -4.43
CA HIS A 122 23.44 1.39 -3.92
C HIS A 122 24.09 0.00 -3.84
N ALA A 123 23.37 -1.01 -3.36
CA ALA A 123 23.88 -2.37 -3.29
C ALA A 123 24.20 -2.92 -4.69
N ARG A 124 23.31 -2.66 -5.67
CA ARG A 124 23.52 -3.00 -7.08
C ARG A 124 24.75 -2.32 -7.65
N LEU A 125 24.94 -1.02 -7.41
CA LEU A 125 26.13 -0.28 -7.87
C LEU A 125 27.42 -0.87 -7.32
N SER A 126 27.44 -1.34 -6.06
CA SER A 126 28.60 -2.05 -5.51
C SER A 126 28.88 -3.34 -6.28
N ILE A 127 27.86 -4.15 -6.57
CA ILE A 127 28.03 -5.41 -7.33
C ILE A 127 28.53 -5.12 -8.75
N ALA A 128 27.94 -4.12 -9.44
CA ALA A 128 28.37 -3.69 -10.77
C ALA A 128 29.84 -3.20 -10.77
N HIS A 129 30.25 -2.49 -9.73
CA HIS A 129 31.65 -2.11 -9.56
C HIS A 129 32.56 -3.35 -9.38
N GLY A 130 32.12 -4.33 -8.59
CA GLY A 130 32.83 -5.60 -8.42
C GLY A 130 33.01 -6.34 -9.75
N LEU A 131 31.96 -6.39 -10.58
CA LEU A 131 32.01 -6.97 -11.93
C LEU A 131 33.08 -6.30 -12.81
N ASN A 132 33.14 -4.97 -12.82
CA ASN A 132 34.14 -4.21 -13.59
C ASN A 132 35.60 -4.41 -13.12
N LEU A 133 35.80 -4.88 -11.89
CA LEU A 133 37.13 -5.13 -11.32
C LEU A 133 37.64 -6.55 -11.58
N VAL A 134 36.82 -7.45 -12.15
CA VAL A 134 37.15 -8.88 -12.31
C VAL A 134 38.48 -9.09 -13.04
N GLU A 135 38.74 -8.35 -14.11
CA GLU A 135 39.95 -8.51 -14.93
C GLU A 135 41.18 -7.84 -14.31
N ASN A 136 41.00 -6.63 -13.76
CA ASN A 136 42.11 -5.77 -13.35
C ASN A 136 42.51 -5.94 -11.88
N SER A 137 41.58 -6.37 -11.02
CA SER A 137 41.80 -6.50 -9.58
C SER A 137 40.87 -7.54 -8.96
N PRO A 138 41.08 -8.85 -9.22
CA PRO A 138 40.19 -9.94 -8.78
C PRO A 138 39.94 -9.97 -7.26
N SER A 139 40.95 -9.66 -6.45
CA SER A 139 40.83 -9.62 -4.99
C SER A 139 39.94 -8.47 -4.50
N MET A 140 39.90 -7.35 -5.21
CA MET A 140 38.99 -6.24 -4.94
C MET A 140 37.59 -6.53 -5.47
N ALA A 141 37.46 -7.17 -6.64
CA ALA A 141 36.18 -7.61 -7.19
C ALA A 141 35.39 -8.45 -6.16
N ILE A 142 36.04 -9.43 -5.54
CA ILE A 142 35.43 -10.30 -4.51
C ILE A 142 34.90 -9.49 -3.31
N LYS A 143 35.56 -8.39 -2.93
CA LYS A 143 35.08 -7.55 -1.81
C LYS A 143 33.77 -6.83 -2.11
N HIS A 144 33.52 -6.52 -3.38
CA HIS A 144 32.37 -5.77 -3.86
C HIS A 144 31.20 -6.65 -4.33
N LEU A 145 31.48 -7.90 -4.74
CA LEU A 145 30.51 -8.94 -5.10
C LEU A 145 29.86 -9.63 -3.87
N LYS A 146 29.70 -8.90 -2.77
CA LYS A 146 29.06 -9.43 -1.56
C LYS A 146 27.55 -9.50 -1.75
N PRO A 147 26.87 -10.46 -1.09
CA PRO A 147 25.42 -10.51 -1.08
C PRO A 147 24.83 -9.21 -0.53
N MET A 148 23.80 -8.70 -1.20
CA MET A 148 22.99 -7.59 -0.70
C MET A 148 22.47 -7.94 0.70
N GLN A 149 22.70 -7.04 1.66
CA GLN A 149 22.25 -7.22 3.03
C GLN A 149 20.87 -6.60 3.23
N PRO A 150 20.06 -7.15 4.15
CA PRO A 150 18.84 -6.48 4.58
C PRO A 150 19.12 -5.06 5.07
N GLN A 151 18.21 -4.14 4.75
CA GLN A 151 18.29 -2.78 5.24
C GLN A 151 17.73 -2.74 6.67
N SER A 152 18.58 -2.50 7.67
CA SER A 152 18.11 -2.23 9.03
C SER A 152 17.36 -0.89 9.03
N SER A 153 16.02 -0.92 9.01
CA SER A 153 15.25 0.32 9.07
C SER A 153 15.33 0.91 10.48
N SER A 154 15.87 2.11 10.62
CA SER A 154 16.00 2.83 11.90
C SER A 154 14.77 3.65 12.30
N LYS A 155 13.73 3.71 11.45
CA LYS A 155 12.49 4.44 11.74
C LYS A 155 11.47 3.50 12.35
N ASP A 156 11.25 3.64 13.65
CA ASP A 156 10.13 3.01 14.34
C ASP A 156 8.80 3.47 13.71
N VAL A 157 8.01 2.53 13.20
CA VAL A 157 6.64 2.75 12.73
C VAL A 157 5.69 3.14 13.88
N LYS A 158 6.18 3.17 15.13
CA LYS A 158 5.42 3.54 16.34
C LYS A 158 4.65 4.86 16.23
N GLY A 159 5.09 5.81 15.39
CA GLY A 159 4.34 7.06 15.15
C GLY A 159 2.97 6.87 14.50
N LEU A 160 2.69 5.72 13.87
CA LEU A 160 1.38 5.39 13.29
C LEU A 160 0.38 4.87 14.35
N LEU A 161 0.82 4.58 15.57
CA LEU A 161 0.04 3.95 16.64
C LEU A 161 -0.53 4.97 17.64
N ASN A 162 -0.71 6.24 17.27
CA ASN A 162 -1.49 7.13 18.11
C ASN A 162 -2.88 6.51 18.24
N GLU A 163 -3.29 6.18 19.48
CA GLU A 163 -4.60 5.63 19.80
C GLU A 163 -5.67 6.51 19.15
N GLU A 164 -6.21 6.04 18.02
CA GLU A 164 -7.36 6.67 17.36
C GLU A 164 -8.58 6.31 18.21
N ASP A 165 -8.82 7.14 19.22
CA ASP A 165 -9.99 7.05 20.08
C ASP A 165 -11.22 7.51 19.27
N CYS A 166 -11.74 6.61 18.44
CA CYS A 166 -12.96 6.84 17.67
C CYS A 166 -14.22 6.54 18.50
N GLU A 167 -14.26 6.88 19.79
CA GLU A 167 -15.52 7.01 20.55
C GLU A 167 -16.25 8.33 20.18
N GLY A 168 -16.42 8.57 18.88
CA GLY A 168 -17.26 9.62 18.33
C GLY A 168 -18.55 9.03 17.79
N LYS A 169 -19.71 9.41 18.35
CA LYS A 169 -21.01 9.16 17.69
C LYS A 169 -21.03 9.88 16.35
N PHE A 170 -20.68 9.19 15.26
CA PHE A 170 -20.77 9.74 13.90
C PHE A 170 -22.19 10.26 13.64
N GLY A 171 -22.28 11.55 13.29
CA GLY A 171 -23.51 12.32 13.34
C GLY A 171 -24.53 11.90 12.29
N SER A 172 -24.08 11.57 11.06
CA SER A 172 -24.95 11.25 9.91
C SER A 172 -24.76 9.83 9.36
N CYS A 173 -25.75 9.34 8.59
CA CYS A 173 -25.64 8.05 7.89
C CYS A 173 -24.53 8.08 6.82
N LYS A 174 -24.37 9.22 6.13
CA LYS A 174 -23.29 9.45 5.16
C LYS A 174 -21.92 9.40 5.83
N GLU A 175 -21.78 10.01 6.99
CA GLU A 175 -20.53 9.99 7.78
C GLU A 175 -20.11 8.57 8.15
N ARG A 176 -21.08 7.74 8.59
CA ARG A 176 -20.81 6.32 8.88
C ARG A 176 -20.32 5.57 7.66
N VAL A 177 -20.89 5.82 6.48
CA VAL A 177 -20.45 5.19 5.24
C VAL A 177 -19.04 5.62 4.85
N ILE A 178 -18.72 6.91 4.99
CA ILE A 178 -17.37 7.44 4.77
C ILE A 178 -16.37 6.74 5.70
N ASN A 179 -16.67 6.62 6.98
CA ASN A 179 -15.75 6.03 7.95
C ASN A 179 -15.56 4.53 7.71
N GLU A 180 -16.63 3.80 7.37
CA GLU A 180 -16.49 2.39 6.98
C GLU A 180 -15.63 2.22 5.73
N ALA A 181 -15.80 3.07 4.71
CA ALA A 181 -14.98 3.03 3.51
C ALA A 181 -13.53 3.49 3.78
N MET A 182 -13.34 4.44 4.69
CA MET A 182 -12.03 4.93 5.10
C MET A 182 -11.22 3.85 5.83
N MET A 183 -11.88 3.06 6.70
CA MET A 183 -11.23 1.92 7.36
C MET A 183 -10.80 0.83 6.36
N GLU A 184 -11.58 0.61 5.30
CA GLU A 184 -11.20 -0.30 4.21
C GLU A 184 -9.95 0.20 3.48
N ILE A 185 -9.91 1.47 3.04
CA ILE A 185 -8.73 2.01 2.33
C ILE A 185 -7.50 2.08 3.23
N LYS A 186 -7.65 2.43 4.51
CA LYS A 186 -6.57 2.45 5.51
C LYS A 186 -5.99 1.06 5.69
N SER A 187 -6.85 0.06 5.94
CA SER A 187 -6.45 -1.34 6.13
C SER A 187 -5.63 -1.85 4.94
N ILE A 188 -6.13 -1.66 3.72
CA ILE A 188 -5.47 -2.15 2.52
C ILE A 188 -4.19 -1.36 2.23
N GLY A 189 -4.21 -0.04 2.42
CA GLY A 189 -3.04 0.81 2.26
C GLY A 189 -1.88 0.39 3.17
N PHE A 190 -2.14 0.29 4.48
CA PHE A 190 -1.12 -0.16 5.44
C PHE A 190 -0.65 -1.58 5.16
N TRP A 191 -1.54 -2.49 4.76
CA TRP A 191 -1.15 -3.83 4.38
C TRP A 191 -0.19 -3.82 3.19
N VAL A 192 -0.54 -3.12 2.11
CA VAL A 192 0.32 -2.96 0.92
C VAL A 192 1.70 -2.46 1.32
N PHE A 193 1.79 -1.37 2.08
CA PHE A 193 3.09 -0.82 2.48
C PHE A 193 3.87 -1.75 3.41
N GLY A 194 3.19 -2.49 4.29
CA GLY A 194 3.83 -3.51 5.12
C GLY A 194 4.51 -4.58 4.27
N VAL A 195 3.83 -5.09 3.24
CA VAL A 195 4.42 -6.09 2.34
C VAL A 195 5.54 -5.50 1.49
N VAL A 196 5.32 -4.32 0.88
CA VAL A 196 6.31 -3.67 0.01
C VAL A 196 7.59 -3.37 0.78
N LEU A 197 7.49 -2.75 1.95
CA LEU A 197 8.65 -2.41 2.78
C LEU A 197 9.40 -3.66 3.23
N ALA A 198 8.68 -4.69 3.72
CA ALA A 198 9.32 -5.94 4.12
C ALA A 198 10.07 -6.63 2.95
N SER A 199 9.50 -6.56 1.75
CA SER A 199 10.10 -7.13 0.55
C SER A 199 11.38 -6.39 0.15
N LEU A 200 11.33 -5.05 0.12
CA LEU A 200 12.46 -4.22 -0.32
C LEU A 200 13.58 -4.14 0.72
N SER A 201 13.24 -4.13 2.01
CA SER A 201 14.24 -4.14 3.09
C SER A 201 14.82 -5.52 3.33
N GLY A 202 14.11 -6.59 2.95
CA GLY A 202 14.49 -7.96 3.29
C GLY A 202 14.27 -8.30 4.76
N GLU A 203 13.44 -7.55 5.48
CA GLU A 203 13.12 -7.75 6.90
C GLU A 203 11.63 -8.00 7.12
N THR A 204 11.28 -8.79 8.12
CA THR A 204 9.86 -9.09 8.45
C THR A 204 9.19 -7.98 9.26
N ARG A 205 9.99 -7.13 9.91
CA ARG A 205 9.54 -6.12 10.87
C ARG A 205 8.50 -5.13 10.28
N PRO A 206 8.70 -4.52 9.09
CA PRO A 206 7.73 -3.58 8.54
C PRO A 206 6.34 -4.20 8.34
N TYR A 207 6.30 -5.46 7.91
CA TYR A 207 5.04 -6.18 7.72
C TYR A 207 4.32 -6.46 9.04
N LEU A 208 5.05 -6.88 10.08
CA LEU A 208 4.48 -7.13 11.41
C LEU A 208 3.97 -5.85 12.08
N GLU A 209 4.70 -4.74 11.95
CA GLU A 209 4.28 -3.44 12.49
C GLU A 209 3.00 -2.95 11.82
N MET A 210 2.87 -3.04 10.49
CA MET A 210 1.63 -2.68 9.80
C MET A 210 0.47 -3.60 10.15
N LYS A 211 0.73 -4.90 10.34
CA LYS A 211 -0.30 -5.85 10.79
C LYS A 211 -0.82 -5.49 12.19
N GLN A 212 0.06 -5.01 13.07
CA GLN A 212 -0.33 -4.51 14.38
C GLN A 212 -1.20 -3.24 14.28
N VAL A 213 -0.83 -2.27 13.43
CA VAL A 213 -1.66 -1.09 13.15
C VAL A 213 -3.06 -1.50 12.69
N ILE A 214 -3.16 -2.40 11.72
CA ILE A 214 -4.44 -2.86 11.16
C ILE A 214 -5.28 -3.60 12.22
N SER A 215 -4.65 -4.34 13.13
CA SER A 215 -5.37 -5.04 14.21
C SER A 215 -6.02 -4.10 15.23
N GLY A 216 -5.57 -2.84 15.29
CA GLY A 216 -6.21 -1.80 16.10
C GLY A 216 -7.50 -1.24 15.47
N PHE A 217 -7.82 -1.58 14.22
CA PHE A 217 -9.06 -1.16 13.59
C PHE A 217 -10.21 -2.08 13.98
N ASP A 218 -11.26 -1.53 14.59
CA ASP A 218 -12.49 -2.25 15.01
C ASP A 218 -13.12 -3.10 13.90
N LYS A 219 -12.90 -2.71 12.63
CA LYS A 219 -13.35 -3.43 11.43
C LYS A 219 -12.24 -3.49 10.39
N ALA A 220 -11.19 -4.26 10.68
CA ALA A 220 -10.17 -4.57 9.67
C ALA A 220 -10.78 -5.18 8.41
N SER A 221 -10.26 -4.82 7.24
CA SER A 221 -10.76 -5.31 5.95
C SER A 221 -10.64 -6.83 5.85
N SER A 222 -11.80 -7.50 5.73
CA SER A 222 -11.85 -8.95 5.49
C SER A 222 -11.28 -9.35 4.12
N LEU A 223 -11.16 -8.39 3.18
CA LEU A 223 -10.67 -8.60 1.82
C LEU A 223 -9.17 -8.94 1.78
N ILE A 224 -8.44 -8.65 2.85
CA ILE A 224 -7.00 -8.88 2.97
C ILE A 224 -6.69 -10.34 3.36
N GLY A 225 -7.61 -11.06 4.02
CA GLY A 225 -7.31 -12.28 4.79
C GLY A 225 -6.63 -13.42 4.01
N VAL A 226 -7.07 -13.70 2.77
CA VAL A 226 -6.46 -14.76 1.94
C VAL A 226 -5.05 -14.37 1.52
N MET A 227 -4.85 -13.12 1.08
CA MET A 227 -3.54 -12.62 0.65
C MET A 227 -2.58 -12.54 1.82
N ASP A 228 -3.06 -12.06 2.97
CA ASP A 228 -2.26 -11.91 4.17
C ASP A 228 -1.70 -13.23 4.67
N SER A 229 -2.50 -14.31 4.62
CA SER A 229 -2.04 -15.64 5.00
C SER A 229 -0.90 -16.13 4.10
N CYS A 230 -0.99 -15.89 2.79
CA CYS A 230 0.07 -16.22 1.85
C CYS A 230 1.34 -15.38 2.08
N VAL A 231 1.19 -14.06 2.28
CA VAL A 231 2.32 -13.17 2.54
C VAL A 231 2.99 -13.51 3.87
N PHE A 232 2.21 -13.76 4.92
CA PHE A 232 2.70 -14.17 6.23
C PHE A 232 3.57 -15.43 6.12
N TYR A 233 3.07 -16.45 5.43
CA TYR A 233 3.82 -17.69 5.20
C TYR A 233 5.16 -17.45 4.49
N VAL A 234 5.17 -16.62 3.44
CA VAL A 234 6.38 -16.39 2.63
C VAL A 234 7.38 -15.48 3.36
N VAL A 235 6.92 -14.36 3.93
CA VAL A 235 7.76 -13.36 4.58
C VAL A 235 8.21 -13.82 5.97
N VAL A 236 7.29 -14.33 6.80
CA VAL A 236 7.54 -14.59 8.22
C VAL A 236 7.97 -16.03 8.46
N GLU A 237 7.22 -17.01 7.98
CA GLU A 237 7.53 -18.42 8.29
C GLU A 237 8.72 -18.93 7.49
N LYS A 238 8.80 -18.60 6.20
CA LYS A 238 9.92 -19.01 5.35
C LYS A 238 11.11 -18.04 5.37
N GLY A 239 10.91 -16.78 5.77
CA GLY A 239 11.96 -15.76 5.69
C GLY A 239 12.42 -15.50 4.25
N GLU A 240 11.53 -15.62 3.27
CA GLU A 240 11.91 -15.40 1.88
C GLU A 240 12.15 -13.91 1.60
N THR A 241 13.24 -13.61 0.89
CA THR A 241 13.53 -12.26 0.38
C THR A 241 13.10 -12.09 -1.07
N LEU A 242 13.17 -10.85 -1.55
CA LEU A 242 12.87 -10.46 -2.93
C LEU A 242 13.57 -11.37 -3.95
N LYS A 243 12.80 -11.92 -4.88
CA LYS A 243 13.26 -12.87 -5.89
C LYS A 243 14.49 -12.35 -6.65
N GLU A 244 14.42 -11.12 -7.14
CA GLU A 244 15.47 -10.54 -7.97
C GLU A 244 16.77 -10.33 -7.18
N VAL A 245 16.68 -10.02 -5.88
CA VAL A 245 17.84 -9.95 -4.98
C VAL A 245 18.47 -11.32 -4.78
N LYS A 246 17.68 -12.39 -4.64
CA LYS A 246 18.20 -13.77 -4.56
C LYS A 246 18.95 -14.15 -5.84
N GLU A 247 18.38 -13.85 -7.00
CA GLU A 247 18.98 -14.15 -8.30
C GLU A 247 20.31 -13.40 -8.50
N LEU A 248 20.36 -12.11 -8.13
CA LEU A 248 21.59 -11.31 -8.16
C LEU A 248 22.64 -11.84 -7.20
N ASN A 249 22.27 -12.15 -5.95
CA ASN A 249 23.20 -12.69 -4.96
C ASN A 249 23.77 -14.06 -5.40
N SER A 250 22.95 -14.91 -6.02
CA SER A 250 23.39 -16.19 -6.58
C SER A 250 24.36 -16.02 -7.75
N ALA A 251 24.08 -15.08 -8.65
CA ALA A 251 24.96 -14.77 -9.78
C ALA A 251 26.30 -14.19 -9.31
N ALA A 252 26.28 -13.26 -8.35
CA ALA A 252 27.48 -12.70 -7.74
C ALA A 252 28.32 -13.78 -7.05
N GLY A 253 27.70 -14.69 -6.30
CA GLY A 253 28.40 -15.83 -5.68
C GLY A 253 29.02 -16.80 -6.70
N SER A 254 28.31 -17.04 -7.81
CA SER A 254 28.82 -17.85 -8.92
C SER A 254 30.04 -17.19 -9.58
N LEU A 255 30.00 -15.88 -9.79
CA LEU A 255 31.14 -15.11 -10.29
C LEU A 255 32.32 -15.15 -9.32
N VAL A 256 32.11 -15.04 -8.01
CA VAL A 256 33.19 -15.18 -7.01
C VAL A 256 33.87 -16.55 -7.12
N SER A 257 33.10 -17.63 -7.28
CA SER A 257 33.66 -18.98 -7.47
C SER A 257 34.38 -19.13 -8.82
N ALA A 258 33.88 -18.47 -9.87
CA ALA A 258 34.50 -18.42 -11.18
C ALA A 258 35.84 -17.66 -11.18
N ILE A 259 35.95 -16.58 -10.41
CA ILE A 259 37.19 -15.83 -10.21
C ILE A 259 38.26 -16.74 -9.57
N VAL A 260 37.88 -17.49 -8.52
CA VAL A 260 38.81 -18.40 -7.82
C VAL A 260 39.28 -19.54 -8.72
N SER A 261 38.41 -20.02 -9.62
CA SER A 261 38.72 -21.12 -10.54
C SER A 261 39.28 -20.68 -11.90
N GLY A 262 39.38 -19.37 -12.16
CA GLY A 262 39.91 -18.80 -13.40
C GLY A 262 38.99 -18.92 -14.63
N LYS A 263 37.67 -19.15 -14.46
CA LYS A 263 36.70 -19.35 -15.56
C LYS A 263 35.56 -18.32 -15.51
N THR A 264 35.88 -17.04 -15.66
CA THR A 264 34.98 -15.92 -15.33
C THR A 264 33.96 -15.53 -16.40
N SER A 265 34.19 -15.83 -17.68
CA SER A 265 33.43 -15.24 -18.80
C SER A 265 31.92 -15.48 -18.71
N ASP A 266 31.47 -16.73 -18.53
CA ASP A 266 30.04 -17.05 -18.53
C ASP A 266 29.31 -16.48 -17.30
N ALA A 267 29.96 -16.56 -16.13
CA ALA A 267 29.40 -16.04 -14.88
C ALA A 267 29.33 -14.51 -14.85
N ALA A 268 30.28 -13.84 -15.52
CA ALA A 268 30.29 -12.39 -15.67
C ALA A 268 29.12 -11.93 -16.56
N MET A 269 28.92 -12.59 -17.71
CA MET A 269 27.79 -12.29 -18.61
C MET A 269 26.43 -12.52 -17.95
N ASP A 270 26.26 -13.61 -17.18
CA ASP A 270 25.02 -13.87 -16.43
C ASP A 270 24.74 -12.78 -15.39
N LEU A 271 25.76 -12.36 -14.63
CA LEU A 271 25.62 -11.29 -13.64
C LEU A 271 25.29 -9.95 -14.31
N GLU A 272 25.96 -9.62 -15.41
CA GLU A 272 25.72 -8.40 -16.18
C GLU A 272 24.27 -8.32 -16.67
N GLY A 273 23.75 -9.39 -17.27
CA GLY A 273 22.37 -9.46 -17.73
C GLY A 273 21.36 -9.25 -16.60
N LYS A 274 21.58 -9.90 -15.45
CA LYS A 274 20.71 -9.73 -14.27
C LYS A 274 20.79 -8.33 -13.66
N LEU A 275 21.97 -7.71 -13.65
CA LEU A 275 22.13 -6.32 -13.18
C LEU A 275 21.34 -5.34 -14.05
N SER A 276 21.35 -5.54 -15.38
CA SER A 276 20.59 -4.70 -16.32
C SER A 276 19.08 -4.81 -16.09
N VAL A 277 18.56 -6.05 -16.00
CA VAL A 277 17.13 -6.28 -15.75
C VAL A 277 16.71 -5.67 -14.41
N PHE A 278 17.51 -5.86 -13.36
CA PHE A 278 17.21 -5.32 -12.04
C PHE A 278 17.20 -3.79 -12.01
N GLU A 279 18.13 -3.15 -12.72
CA GLU A 279 18.18 -1.69 -12.84
C GLU A 279 16.93 -1.13 -13.53
N GLU A 280 16.52 -1.74 -14.65
CA GLU A 280 15.29 -1.35 -15.37
C GLU A 280 14.05 -1.50 -14.49
N GLU A 281 13.91 -2.61 -13.75
CA GLU A 281 12.77 -2.84 -12.88
C GLU A 281 12.73 -1.88 -11.68
N ILE A 282 13.88 -1.56 -11.09
CA ILE A 282 13.96 -0.54 -10.03
C ILE A 282 13.58 0.84 -10.56
N GLU A 283 14.10 1.25 -11.72
CA GLU A 283 13.81 2.57 -12.29
C GLU A 283 12.30 2.74 -12.57
N VAL A 284 11.65 1.69 -13.08
CA VAL A 284 10.20 1.68 -13.28
C VAL A 284 9.45 1.83 -11.96
N LEU A 285 9.93 1.17 -10.90
CA LEU A 285 9.30 1.22 -9.58
C LEU A 285 9.52 2.58 -8.90
N GLU A 286 10.71 3.17 -8.99
CA GLU A 286 11.01 4.52 -8.48
C GLU A 286 10.06 5.56 -9.11
N LYS A 287 9.91 5.55 -10.43
CA LYS A 287 8.97 6.44 -11.13
C LYS A 287 7.52 6.25 -10.66
N GLN A 288 7.12 5.02 -10.38
CA GLN A 288 5.78 4.73 -9.87
C GLN A 288 5.59 5.30 -8.46
N VAL A 289 6.57 5.13 -7.58
CA VAL A 289 6.54 5.66 -6.20
C VAL A 289 6.49 7.19 -6.22
N ASP A 290 7.28 7.85 -7.06
CA ASP A 290 7.29 9.30 -7.23
C ASP A 290 5.94 9.83 -7.74
N ALA A 291 5.33 9.12 -8.70
CA ALA A 291 4.00 9.47 -9.21
C ALA A 291 2.92 9.32 -8.12
N LEU A 292 2.98 8.27 -7.30
CA LEU A 292 2.07 8.08 -6.17
C LEU A 292 2.25 9.18 -5.12
N PHE A 293 3.49 9.49 -4.75
CA PHE A 293 3.81 10.55 -3.79
C PHE A 293 3.24 11.89 -4.25
N SER A 294 3.51 12.25 -5.50
CA SER A 294 3.02 13.49 -6.10
C SER A 294 1.49 13.56 -6.09
N LYS A 295 0.81 12.45 -6.39
CA LYS A 295 -0.67 12.37 -6.39
C LYS A 295 -1.26 12.51 -4.98
N VAL A 296 -0.70 11.82 -3.98
CA VAL A 296 -1.16 11.93 -2.59
C VAL A 296 -0.96 13.35 -2.07
N LEU A 297 0.21 13.94 -2.33
CA LEU A 297 0.53 15.31 -1.93
C LEU A 297 -0.41 16.34 -2.58
N ALA A 298 -0.67 16.20 -3.88
CA ALA A 298 -1.59 17.07 -4.61
C ALA A 298 -3.01 17.01 -4.02
N THR A 299 -3.55 15.79 -3.85
CA THR A 299 -4.89 15.57 -3.28
C THR A 299 -5.02 16.21 -1.89
N ARG A 300 -4.00 16.02 -1.03
CA ARG A 300 -3.97 16.62 0.31
C ARG A 300 -3.95 18.14 0.26
N ASN A 301 -3.15 18.73 -0.63
CA ASN A 301 -3.04 20.17 -0.78
C ASN A 301 -4.33 20.81 -1.30
N GLU A 302 -5.00 20.16 -2.27
CA GLU A 302 -6.31 20.59 -2.78
C GLU A 302 -7.36 20.60 -1.66
N LEU A 303 -7.43 19.53 -0.87
CA LEU A 303 -8.35 19.42 0.26
C LEU A 303 -8.10 20.50 1.32
N LEU A 304 -6.84 20.70 1.72
CA LEU A 304 -6.46 21.76 2.66
C LEU A 304 -6.80 23.15 2.13
N HIS A 305 -6.66 23.37 0.81
CA HIS A 305 -7.03 24.64 0.20
C HIS A 305 -8.53 24.88 0.25
N GLY A 306 -9.35 23.88 -0.09
CA GLY A 306 -10.82 23.96 -0.02
C GLY A 306 -11.32 24.26 1.39
N VAL A 307 -10.74 23.61 2.40
CA VAL A 307 -11.08 23.84 3.82
C VAL A 307 -10.74 25.26 4.27
N ARG A 308 -9.63 25.83 3.77
CA ARG A 308 -9.25 27.23 4.09
C ARG A 308 -10.20 28.23 3.47
N GLN A 309 -10.67 27.98 2.24
CA GLN A 309 -11.62 28.86 1.56
C GLN A 309 -12.99 28.90 2.28
N LEU A 310 -13.44 27.78 2.86
CA LEU A 310 -14.70 27.71 3.60
C LEU A 310 -14.69 28.44 4.96
N LYS A 311 -13.50 28.75 5.48
CA LYS A 311 -13.34 29.46 6.76
C LYS A 311 -13.24 30.99 6.60
N GLN A 312 -13.24 31.51 5.37
CA GLN A 312 -13.23 32.95 5.04
C GLN A 312 -14.62 33.42 4.69
#